data_AF-A0A938DNB9-F1
#
_entry.id   AF-A0A938DNB9-F1
#
_cell.length_a   1.000
_cell.length_b   1.000
_cell.length_c   1.000
_cell.angle_alpha   90.00
_cell.angle_beta   90.00
_cell.angle_gamma   90.00
#
_symmetry.space_group_name_H-M   'P 1'
#
loop_
_entity.id
_entity.type
_entity.pdbx_description
1 polymer ?
#
loop_
_entity_poly.entity_id
_entity_poly.type
_entity_poly.pdbx_seq_one_letter_code
_entity_poly.pdbx_strand_id
1 'polypeptide(L)'
;MSEDVEPNTEVELAGSEVAVAGDEETAEEIDAEKSVWRAVAWGTLIATPICIVIWCLIVVLAVGPEEPEDWAAWLGIGVIVGVLAGAFFGGWAGFIAKSHLLDEIDRSDARAGHAH
;
A
#
# COMPACT_ATOMS: atom_id res chain seq x y z
N MET A 1 -37.74 -0.81 -51.48
CA MET A 1 -37.16 -0.27 -50.24
C MET A 1 -36.36 -1.41 -49.65
N SER A 2 -35.12 -1.49 -50.09
CA SER A 2 -34.16 -2.55 -49.77
C SER A 2 -32.83 -1.83 -49.70
N GLU A 3 -32.45 -1.40 -48.50
CA GLU A 3 -31.12 -0.85 -48.25
C GLU A 3 -30.25 -2.03 -47.82
N ASP A 4 -29.31 -2.39 -48.69
CA ASP A 4 -28.25 -3.33 -48.40
C ASP A 4 -27.35 -2.72 -47.33
N VAL A 5 -27.40 -3.28 -46.12
CA VAL A 5 -26.52 -2.91 -45.01
C VAL A 5 -25.19 -3.64 -45.21
N GLU A 6 -24.19 -2.93 -45.72
CA GLU A 6 -22.81 -3.41 -45.73
C GLU A 6 -22.28 -3.51 -44.29
N PRO A 7 -21.69 -4.66 -43.87
CA PRO A 7 -21.11 -4.80 -42.55
C PRO A 7 -19.78 -4.05 -42.46
N ASN A 8 -19.75 -2.99 -41.66
CA ASN A 8 -18.56 -2.23 -41.26
C ASN A 8 -17.39 -3.15 -40.86
N THR A 9 -16.44 -3.33 -41.78
CA THR A 9 -15.24 -4.17 -41.57
C THR A 9 -14.04 -3.35 -41.04
N GLU A 10 -14.20 -2.04 -40.82
CA GLU A 10 -13.10 -1.15 -40.43
C GLU A 10 -12.92 -0.97 -38.90
N VAL A 11 -13.84 -1.50 -38.08
CA VAL A 11 -13.83 -1.27 -36.62
C VAL A 11 -12.99 -2.32 -35.86
N GLU A 12 -12.67 -3.46 -36.46
CA GLU A 12 -12.02 -4.57 -35.72
C GLU A 12 -10.50 -4.45 -35.65
N LEU A 13 -9.83 -3.77 -36.60
CA LEU A 13 -8.37 -3.67 -36.59
C LEU A 13 -7.81 -2.59 -35.64
N ALA A 14 -8.55 -1.52 -35.37
CA ALA A 14 -8.10 -0.44 -34.49
C ALA A 14 -8.15 -0.81 -32.99
N GLY A 15 -8.95 -1.82 -32.62
CA GLY A 15 -9.02 -2.31 -31.24
C GLY A 15 -7.88 -3.23 -30.84
N SER A 16 -7.25 -3.92 -31.81
CA SER A 16 -6.20 -4.90 -31.55
C SER A 16 -4.83 -4.28 -31.28
N GLU A 17 -4.53 -3.10 -31.83
CA GLU A 17 -3.22 -2.46 -31.66
C GLU A 17 -3.18 -1.59 -30.39
N VAL A 18 -4.32 -1.01 -30.00
CA VAL A 18 -4.46 -0.21 -28.77
C VAL A 18 -4.62 -1.09 -27.52
N ALA A 19 -5.22 -2.28 -27.64
CA ALA A 19 -5.36 -3.21 -26.53
C ALA A 19 -4.02 -3.79 -26.05
N VAL A 20 -3.05 -3.96 -26.95
CA VAL A 20 -1.75 -4.57 -26.60
C VAL A 20 -0.79 -3.56 -25.96
N ALA A 21 -0.86 -2.27 -26.34
CA ALA A 21 -0.04 -1.22 -25.73
C ALA A 21 -0.57 -0.78 -24.35
N GLY A 22 -1.89 -0.82 -24.12
CA GLY A 22 -2.49 -0.47 -22.82
C GLY A 22 -2.40 -1.56 -21.75
N ASP A 23 -2.27 -2.83 -22.16
CA ASP A 23 -2.19 -3.98 -21.23
C ASP A 23 -0.80 -4.11 -20.57
N GLU A 24 0.29 -3.65 -21.20
CA GLU A 24 1.65 -3.70 -20.62
C GLU A 24 1.90 -2.56 -19.61
N GLU A 25 1.46 -1.34 -19.90
CA GLU A 25 1.60 -0.16 -19.01
C GLU A 25 0.82 -0.36 -17.70
N THR A 26 -0.37 -0.96 -17.76
CA THR A 26 -1.15 -1.31 -16.56
C THR A 26 -0.53 -2.45 -15.75
N ALA A 27 0.15 -3.41 -16.39
CA ALA A 27 0.76 -4.53 -15.66
C ALA A 27 1.94 -4.08 -14.78
N GLU A 28 2.76 -3.15 -15.27
CA GLU A 28 3.90 -2.59 -14.53
C GLU A 28 3.44 -1.72 -13.35
N GLU A 29 2.41 -0.89 -13.55
CA GLU A 29 1.80 -0.08 -12.48
C GLU A 29 1.22 -0.96 -11.36
N ILE A 30 0.52 -2.04 -11.71
CA ILE A 30 -0.06 -2.99 -10.75
C ILE A 30 1.02 -3.71 -9.94
N ASP A 31 2.15 -4.09 -10.55
CA ASP A 31 3.24 -4.74 -9.82
C ASP A 31 3.93 -3.77 -8.85
N ALA A 32 4.10 -2.51 -9.28
CA ALA A 32 4.61 -1.45 -8.43
C ALA A 32 3.71 -1.22 -7.20
N GLU A 33 2.40 -1.09 -7.41
CA GLU A 33 1.41 -0.92 -6.35
C GLU A 33 1.45 -2.09 -5.34
N LYS A 34 1.49 -3.32 -5.85
CA LYS A 34 1.62 -4.53 -5.01
C LYS A 34 2.92 -4.54 -4.22
N SER A 35 4.01 -4.04 -4.80
CA SER A 35 5.31 -3.97 -4.10
C SER A 35 5.27 -2.98 -2.93
N VAL A 36 4.55 -1.86 -3.07
CA VAL A 36 4.34 -0.87 -2.00
C VAL A 36 3.46 -1.46 -0.91
N TRP A 37 2.31 -2.03 -1.28
CA TRP A 37 1.41 -2.69 -0.32
C TRP A 37 2.08 -3.80 0.46
N ARG A 38 2.91 -4.61 -0.21
CA ARG A 38 3.67 -5.67 0.43
C ARG A 38 4.71 -5.10 1.40
N ALA A 39 5.39 -4.01 1.06
CA ALA A 39 6.34 -3.36 1.97
C ALA A 39 5.63 -2.76 3.20
N VAL A 40 4.50 -2.09 3.01
CA VAL A 40 3.63 -1.54 4.08
C VAL A 40 3.11 -2.65 4.99
N ALA A 41 2.66 -3.77 4.42
CA ALA A 41 2.16 -4.92 5.17
C ALA A 41 3.27 -5.56 6.02
N TRP A 42 4.45 -5.80 5.44
CA TRP A 42 5.59 -6.34 6.19
C TRP A 42 6.10 -5.38 7.27
N GLY A 43 6.16 -4.08 6.97
CA GLY A 43 6.51 -3.04 7.94
C GLY A 43 5.55 -3.03 9.12
N THR A 44 4.25 -3.01 8.85
CA THR A 44 3.18 -3.06 9.86
C THR A 44 3.25 -4.34 10.70
N LEU A 45 3.42 -5.49 10.05
CA LEU A 45 3.42 -6.80 10.70
C LEU A 45 4.58 -6.95 11.68
N ILE A 46 5.74 -6.36 11.38
CA ILE A 46 6.92 -6.38 12.26
C ILE A 46 6.86 -5.28 13.31
N ALA A 47 6.45 -4.05 12.96
CA ALA A 47 6.40 -2.92 13.88
C ALA A 47 5.35 -3.11 14.97
N THR A 48 4.21 -3.74 14.66
CA THR A 48 3.11 -3.95 15.62
C THR A 48 3.51 -4.70 16.88
N PRO A 49 4.09 -5.91 16.84
CA PRO A 49 4.51 -6.60 18.04
C PRO A 49 5.58 -5.83 18.82
N ILE A 50 6.48 -5.12 18.14
CA ILE A 50 7.50 -4.28 18.78
C ILE A 50 6.84 -3.13 19.56
N CYS A 51 5.91 -2.40 18.95
CA CYS A 51 5.19 -1.31 19.59
C CYS A 51 4.36 -1.80 20.77
N ILE A 52 3.67 -2.96 20.66
CA ILE A 52 2.95 -3.57 21.79
C ILE A 52 3.87 -3.78 22.99
N VAL A 53 5.04 -4.40 22.77
CA VAL A 53 6.00 -4.65 23.84
C VAL A 53 6.49 -3.35 24.47
N ILE A 54 6.87 -2.36 23.65
CA ILE A 54 7.35 -1.05 24.14
C ILE A 54 6.28 -0.35 24.97
N TRP A 55 5.03 -0.29 24.49
CA TRP A 55 3.95 0.40 25.20
C TRP A 55 3.55 -0.33 26.48
N CYS A 56 3.54 -1.66 26.49
CA CYS A 56 3.32 -2.42 27.72
C CYS A 56 4.44 -2.16 28.74
N LEU A 57 5.70 -2.09 28.32
CA LEU A 57 6.81 -1.75 29.21
C LEU A 57 6.67 -0.35 29.79
N ILE A 58 6.28 0.64 28.97
CA ILE A 58 6.03 2.01 29.44
C ILE A 58 4.93 2.02 30.50
N VAL A 59 3.82 1.33 30.26
CA VAL A 59 2.72 1.22 31.24
C VAL A 59 3.19 0.57 32.53
N VAL A 60 3.96 -0.52 32.46
CA VAL A 60 4.49 -1.20 33.64
C VAL A 60 5.37 -0.27 34.46
N LEU A 61 6.22 0.52 33.80
CA LEU A 61 7.09 1.50 34.46
C LEU A 61 6.31 2.70 35.02
N ALA A 62 5.22 3.09 34.37
CA ALA A 62 4.42 4.26 34.74
C ALA A 62 3.47 4.01 35.91
N VAL A 63 2.81 2.83 35.96
CA VAL A 63 1.84 2.49 37.02
C VAL A 63 2.54 2.17 38.34
N GLY A 64 3.77 1.64 38.28
CA GLY A 64 4.51 1.28 39.49
C GLY A 64 3.85 0.15 40.30
N PRO A 65 4.46 -0.31 41.40
CA PRO A 65 3.96 -1.45 42.19
C PRO A 65 2.82 -1.10 43.15
N GLU A 66 2.45 0.18 43.31
CA GLU A 66 1.60 0.66 44.40
C GLU A 66 0.09 0.69 44.08
N GLU A 67 -0.31 0.60 42.80
CA GLU A 67 -1.72 0.58 42.38
C GLU A 67 -2.08 -0.68 41.57
N PRO A 68 -2.19 -1.86 42.22
CA PRO A 68 -2.38 -3.13 41.52
C PRO A 68 -3.83 -3.46 41.15
N GLU A 69 -4.81 -2.64 41.55
CA GLU A 69 -6.23 -3.01 41.48
C GLU A 69 -6.75 -3.27 40.06
N ASP A 70 -6.05 -2.82 39.01
CA ASP A 70 -6.48 -3.09 37.63
C ASP A 70 -5.32 -3.22 36.60
N TRP A 71 -4.30 -4.02 36.92
CA TRP A 71 -3.18 -4.31 36.01
C TRP A 71 -3.61 -4.79 34.61
N ALA A 72 -4.72 -5.53 34.54
CA ALA A 72 -5.28 -5.99 33.28
C ALA A 72 -5.79 -4.84 32.42
N ALA A 73 -6.45 -3.84 33.01
CA ALA A 73 -6.92 -2.65 32.30
C ALA A 73 -5.74 -1.82 31.77
N TRP A 74 -4.72 -1.61 32.60
CA TRP A 74 -3.52 -0.85 32.21
C TRP A 74 -2.75 -1.53 31.08
N LEU A 75 -2.48 -2.83 31.17
CA LEU A 75 -1.84 -3.57 30.09
C LEU A 75 -2.72 -3.60 28.84
N GLY A 76 -4.04 -3.67 28.99
CA GLY A 76 -4.99 -3.54 27.89
C GLY A 76 -4.82 -2.23 27.11
N ILE A 77 -4.67 -1.10 27.82
CA ILE A 77 -4.38 0.19 27.19
C ILE A 77 -3.03 0.15 26.46
N GLY A 78 -1.99 -0.42 27.07
CA GLY A 78 -0.68 -0.57 26.44
C GLY A 78 -0.73 -1.38 25.14
N VAL A 79 -1.51 -2.46 25.11
CA VAL A 79 -1.73 -3.27 23.90
C VAL A 79 -2.47 -2.48 22.83
N ILE A 80 -3.57 -1.80 23.17
CA ILE A 80 -4.37 -1.01 22.21
C ILE A 80 -3.52 0.09 21.58
N VAL A 81 -2.82 0.87 22.41
CA VAL A 81 -1.93 1.94 21.93
C VAL A 81 -0.78 1.37 21.11
N GLY A 82 -0.21 0.24 21.53
CA GLY A 82 0.84 -0.45 20.80
C GLY A 82 0.40 -0.94 19.42
N VAL A 83 -0.82 -1.45 19.27
CA VAL A 83 -1.39 -1.83 17.96
C VAL A 83 -1.54 -0.61 17.06
N LEU A 84 -2.12 0.48 17.56
CA LEU A 84 -2.31 1.71 16.79
C LEU A 84 -0.98 2.33 16.36
N ALA A 85 -0.03 2.44 17.29
CA ALA A 85 1.32 2.94 17.02
C ALA A 85 2.05 2.02 16.03
N GLY A 86 1.91 0.71 16.16
CA GLY A 86 2.50 -0.29 15.29
C GLY A 86 2.03 -0.21 13.84
N ALA A 87 0.71 -0.08 13.66
CA ALA A 87 0.12 0.14 12.35
C ALA A 87 0.60 1.45 11.72
N PHE A 88 0.64 2.53 12.50
CA PHE A 88 1.12 3.82 12.04
C PHE A 88 2.60 3.79 11.64
N PHE A 89 3.49 3.39 12.56
CA PHE A 89 4.93 3.41 12.32
C PHE A 89 5.37 2.35 11.30
N GLY A 90 4.75 1.18 11.30
CA GLY A 90 5.08 0.13 10.34
C GLY A 90 4.59 0.45 8.93
N GLY A 91 3.39 1.03 8.79
CA GLY A 91 2.90 1.49 7.51
C GLY A 91 3.73 2.66 6.97
N TRP A 92 4.08 3.62 7.83
CA TRP A 92 4.94 4.74 7.48
C TRP A 92 6.34 4.30 7.04
N ALA A 93 6.97 3.38 7.77
CA ALA A 93 8.28 2.84 7.41
C ALA A 93 8.25 2.05 6.08
N GLY A 94 7.22 1.22 5.88
CA GLY A 94 7.03 0.49 4.63
C GLY A 94 6.78 1.40 3.43
N PHE A 95 6.04 2.50 3.63
CA PHE A 95 5.80 3.52 2.61
C PHE A 95 7.09 4.29 2.25
N ILE A 96 7.83 4.80 3.24
CA ILE A 96 9.10 5.50 3.01
C ILE A 96 10.11 4.59 2.29
N ALA A 97 10.16 3.31 2.64
CA ALA A 97 11.09 2.37 2.02
C ALA A 97 10.85 2.21 0.51
N LYS A 98 9.65 2.52 0.00
CA LYS A 98 9.26 2.32 -1.41
C LYS A 98 8.88 3.59 -2.16
N SER A 99 8.88 4.75 -1.50
CA SER A 99 8.52 6.03 -2.14
C SER A 99 9.41 6.38 -3.34
N HIS A 100 10.67 5.92 -3.34
CA HIS A 100 11.59 6.12 -4.45
C HIS A 100 11.23 5.35 -5.73
N LEU A 101 10.44 4.27 -5.63
CA LEU A 101 9.98 3.52 -6.81
C LEU A 101 8.85 4.24 -7.54
N LEU A 102 7.95 4.88 -6.79
CA LEU A 102 6.89 5.71 -7.38
C LEU A 102 7.48 6.90 -8.15
N ASP A 103 8.53 7.50 -7.59
CA ASP A 103 9.27 8.60 -8.19
C ASP A 103 9.99 8.24 -9.51
N GLU A 104 10.36 6.97 -9.69
CA GLU A 104 11.01 6.48 -10.92
C GLU A 104 9.96 6.19 -12.01
N ILE A 105 8.80 5.66 -11.64
CA ILE A 105 7.68 5.38 -12.56
C ILE A 105 7.10 6.69 -13.10
N ASP A 106 6.84 7.68 -12.24
CA ASP A 106 6.38 9.01 -12.68
C ASP A 106 7.38 9.65 -13.66
N ARG A 107 8.68 9.39 -13.50
CA ARG A 107 9.73 9.89 -14.41
C ARG A 107 9.78 9.13 -15.73
N SER A 108 9.53 7.82 -15.75
CA SER A 108 9.46 7.07 -17.00
C SER A 108 8.25 7.49 -17.82
N ASP A 109 7.10 7.68 -17.18
CA ASP A 109 5.85 8.05 -17.85
C ASP A 109 5.93 9.47 -18.42
N ALA A 110 6.48 10.41 -17.65
CA ALA A 110 6.69 11.78 -18.11
C ALA A 110 7.63 11.86 -19.33
N ARG A 111 8.61 10.96 -19.44
CA ARG A 111 9.52 10.87 -20.60
C ARG A 111 8.84 10.22 -21.80
N ALA A 112 8.02 9.19 -21.59
CA ALA A 112 7.26 8.53 -22.65
C ALA A 112 6.24 9.49 -23.29
N GLY A 113 5.55 10.30 -22.47
CA GLY A 113 4.58 11.29 -22.96
C GLY A 113 5.16 12.48 -23.72
N HIS A 114 6.46 12.77 -23.61
CA HIS A 114 7.15 13.82 -24.36
C HIS A 114 7.73 13.35 -25.71
N ALA A 115 7.70 12.04 -25.98
CA ALA A 115 8.20 11.45 -27.22
C ALA A 115 7.12 11.32 -28.33
N HIS A 116 5.86 11.68 -28.01
CA HIS A 116 4.72 11.78 -28.92
C HIS A 116 4.38 13.25 -29.23
#